data_AF-V9IJH1-F1
#
_entry.id   AF-V9IJH1-F1
#
_cell.length_a   1.000
_cell.length_b   1.000
_cell.length_c   1.000
_cell.angle_alpha   90.00
_cell.angle_beta   90.00
_cell.angle_gamma   90.00
#
_symmetry.space_group_name_H-M   'P 1'
#
loop_
_entity.id
_entity.type
_entity.pdbx_description
1 polymer ?
#
loop_
_entity_poly.entity_id
_entity_poly.type
_entity_poly.pdbx_seq_one_letter_code
_entity_poly.pdbx_strand_id
1 'polypeptide(L)'
;MKNPRYYNLSILEPYAINQYLSSLVDKTLKVLIDSYCVAFDEEEQILYPLSMGKIASFYYLSHHTMLMFVQSLQESLTLEQCLHILCNSYEYNELPIRHNEELLNEELSKMCRYQVDNYSYNSPHTKAFLLLQAHFSRLPLSCVDYITDLKSVLDQAIRIIQAMIDAVADHGWLANTIMIMNVLQMIIQARWIDESAITTLPCVNSEHLELFSTLSLTLPELCFNMYNKDIRILKKILNKSFSQEQIYQIYQVIKEMPMLCIKLSLESYDEDNDDNKQKNQIFIPLKSDNLDYINIHKDQDYILNIIMKRKNKSNNLKAHCPLFQKGKDEGWFLI
;
A
#
# COMPACT_ATOMS: atom_id res chain seq x y z
N MET A 1 15.51 -39.44 8.65
CA MET A 1 16.26 -38.80 7.56
C MET A 1 16.94 -39.86 6.71
N LYS A 2 16.84 -39.83 5.36
CA LYS A 2 17.46 -40.84 4.48
C LYS A 2 18.88 -40.47 3.99
N ASN A 3 19.29 -39.21 4.11
CA ASN A 3 20.62 -38.73 3.71
C ASN A 3 21.16 -37.71 4.74
N PRO A 4 21.81 -38.15 5.83
CA PRO A 4 22.28 -37.28 6.92
C PRO A 4 23.39 -36.32 6.50
N ARG A 5 24.29 -36.75 5.60
CA ARG A 5 25.41 -35.93 5.13
C ARG A 5 24.94 -34.66 4.41
N TYR A 6 23.78 -34.70 3.74
CA TYR A 6 23.17 -33.52 3.13
C TYR A 6 22.83 -32.44 4.15
N TYR A 7 22.47 -32.84 5.39
CA TYR A 7 22.15 -31.93 6.49
C TYR A 7 23.33 -31.71 7.45
N ASN A 8 24.56 -32.01 7.00
CA ASN A 8 25.78 -31.96 7.82
C ASN A 8 25.72 -32.83 9.10
N LEU A 9 24.92 -33.90 9.08
CA LEU A 9 24.87 -34.90 10.14
C LEU A 9 25.83 -36.04 9.82
N SER A 10 26.71 -36.36 10.76
CA SER A 10 27.70 -37.44 10.64
C SER A 10 27.12 -38.82 10.96
N ILE A 11 26.13 -38.90 11.85
CA ILE A 11 25.64 -40.15 12.45
C ILE A 11 24.10 -40.16 12.46
N LEU A 12 23.48 -41.31 12.14
CA LEU A 12 22.03 -41.55 12.11
C LEU A 12 21.49 -42.14 13.42
N GLU A 13 22.12 -41.84 14.54
CA GLU A 13 21.65 -42.29 15.85
C GLU A 13 20.49 -41.42 16.34
N PRO A 14 19.46 -41.99 16.99
CA PRO A 14 18.31 -41.24 17.49
C PRO A 14 18.70 -40.04 18.36
N TYR A 15 19.71 -40.20 19.22
CA TYR A 15 20.22 -39.13 20.06
C TYR A 15 20.83 -37.97 19.26
N ALA A 16 21.69 -38.27 18.27
CA ALA A 16 22.32 -37.27 17.42
C ALA A 16 21.30 -36.49 16.58
N ILE A 17 20.25 -37.18 16.11
CA ILE A 17 19.13 -36.54 15.38
C ILE A 17 18.36 -35.59 16.30
N ASN A 18 18.01 -36.02 17.51
CA ASN A 18 17.31 -35.17 18.47
C ASN A 18 18.14 -33.93 18.83
N GLN A 19 19.42 -34.10 19.11
CA GLN A 19 20.31 -32.98 19.42
C GLN A 19 20.43 -31.99 18.25
N TYR A 20 20.51 -32.49 17.02
CA TYR A 20 20.51 -31.65 15.83
C TYR A 20 19.20 -30.89 15.66
N LEU A 21 18.05 -31.56 15.84
CA LEU A 21 16.73 -30.92 15.73
C LEU A 21 16.53 -29.86 16.81
N SER A 22 16.89 -30.14 18.06
CA SER A 22 16.86 -29.15 19.13
C SER A 22 17.75 -27.95 18.80
N SER A 23 19.00 -28.19 18.38
CA SER A 23 19.90 -27.09 17.99
C SER A 23 19.37 -26.28 16.80
N LEU A 24 18.69 -26.92 15.85
CA LEU A 24 18.07 -26.24 14.72
C LEU A 24 16.91 -25.36 15.19
N VAL A 25 16.03 -25.88 16.05
CA VAL A 25 14.93 -25.12 16.65
C VAL A 25 15.48 -23.91 17.42
N ASP A 26 16.43 -24.11 18.32
CA ASP A 26 17.03 -23.04 19.13
C ASP A 26 17.65 -21.93 18.26
N LYS A 27 18.36 -22.32 17.18
CA LYS A 27 18.93 -21.36 16.23
C LYS A 27 17.84 -20.59 15.49
N THR A 28 16.79 -21.28 15.02
CA THR A 28 15.69 -20.61 14.32
C THR A 28 14.91 -19.67 15.22
N LEU A 29 14.65 -20.07 16.48
CA LEU A 29 13.99 -19.22 17.46
C LEU A 29 14.84 -17.99 17.76
N LYS A 30 16.15 -18.16 17.95
CA LYS A 30 17.06 -17.02 18.13
C LYS A 30 16.99 -16.03 16.99
N VAL A 31 17.03 -16.49 15.73
CA VAL A 31 16.91 -15.61 14.56
C VAL A 31 15.56 -14.88 14.52
N LEU A 32 14.46 -15.57 14.86
CA LEU A 32 13.13 -14.95 14.91
C LEU A 32 12.97 -13.94 16.04
N ILE A 33 13.60 -14.19 17.20
CA ILE A 33 13.65 -13.25 18.32
C ILE A 33 14.48 -12.03 17.94
N ASP A 34 15.67 -12.23 17.37
CA ASP A 34 16.55 -11.16 16.89
C ASP A 34 15.88 -10.31 15.79
N SER A 35 14.92 -10.89 15.06
CA SER A 35 14.11 -10.21 14.04
C SER A 35 12.81 -9.59 14.56
N TYR A 36 12.60 -9.57 15.88
CA TYR A 36 11.39 -9.06 16.54
C TYR A 36 10.09 -9.72 16.09
N CYS A 37 10.14 -10.96 15.59
CA CYS A 37 8.96 -11.70 15.16
C CYS A 37 8.30 -12.49 16.30
N VAL A 38 9.09 -12.99 17.25
CA VAL A 38 8.65 -13.83 18.36
C VAL A 38 9.33 -13.37 19.63
N ALA A 39 8.64 -13.47 20.77
CA ALA A 39 9.23 -13.32 22.09
C ALA A 39 9.11 -14.64 22.85
N PHE A 40 10.07 -14.86 23.75
CA PHE A 40 10.10 -16.02 24.64
C PHE A 40 9.99 -15.53 26.08
N ASP A 41 9.00 -16.03 26.79
CA ASP A 41 8.83 -15.83 28.21
C ASP A 41 9.61 -16.91 28.96
N GLU A 42 10.70 -16.53 29.64
CA GLU A 42 11.53 -17.46 30.39
C GLU A 42 10.85 -18.00 31.66
N GLU A 43 9.91 -17.25 32.25
CA GLU A 43 9.21 -17.66 33.48
C GLU A 43 8.15 -18.70 33.16
N GLU A 44 7.31 -18.42 32.17
CA GLU A 44 6.22 -19.29 31.76
C GLU A 44 6.66 -20.38 30.76
N GLN A 45 7.87 -20.26 30.19
CA GLN A 45 8.39 -21.13 29.14
C GLN A 45 7.49 -21.16 27.88
N ILE A 46 6.92 -20.00 27.51
CA ILE A 46 5.97 -19.85 26.41
C ILE A 46 6.54 -18.93 25.33
N LEU A 47 6.30 -19.29 24.06
CA LEU A 47 6.56 -18.44 22.90
C LEU A 47 5.27 -17.73 22.50
N TYR A 48 5.36 -16.42 22.22
CA TYR A 48 4.25 -15.66 21.67
C TYR A 48 4.67 -14.78 20.49
N PRO A 49 3.81 -14.62 19.47
CA PRO A 49 4.13 -13.82 18.30
C PRO A 49 4.02 -12.33 18.60
N LEU A 50 5.05 -11.58 18.20
CA LEU A 50 5.05 -10.11 18.22
C LEU A 50 4.34 -9.55 16.97
N SER A 51 4.06 -8.24 16.97
CA SER A 51 3.38 -7.57 15.85
C SER A 51 4.04 -7.85 14.50
N MET A 52 5.36 -7.72 14.41
CA MET A 52 6.11 -7.99 13.17
C MET A 52 6.00 -9.45 12.71
N GLY A 53 5.95 -10.41 13.64
CA GLY A 53 5.74 -11.83 13.30
C GLY A 53 4.35 -12.10 12.74
N LYS A 54 3.32 -11.44 13.30
CA LYS A 54 1.95 -11.50 12.79
C LYS A 54 1.85 -10.90 11.38
N ILE A 55 2.44 -9.71 11.18
CA ILE A 55 2.50 -9.02 9.89
C ILE A 55 3.22 -9.89 8.84
N ALA A 56 4.40 -10.42 9.16
CA ALA A 56 5.15 -11.30 8.25
C ALA A 56 4.34 -12.53 7.82
N SER A 57 3.71 -13.21 8.79
CA SER A 57 2.89 -14.40 8.52
C SER A 57 1.66 -14.07 7.69
N PHE A 58 1.02 -12.91 7.91
CA PHE A 58 -0.19 -12.52 7.20
C PHE A 58 0.09 -12.17 5.74
N TYR A 59 1.18 -11.43 5.48
CA TYR A 59 1.55 -10.99 4.13
C TYR A 59 2.50 -11.94 3.38
N TYR A 60 2.91 -13.04 4.03
CA TYR A 60 3.90 -14.00 3.51
C TYR A 60 5.21 -13.30 3.12
N LEU A 61 5.79 -12.60 4.09
CA LEU A 61 7.07 -11.89 3.95
C LEU A 61 8.15 -12.54 4.80
N SER A 62 9.41 -12.36 4.41
CA SER A 62 10.58 -12.83 5.14
C SER A 62 10.75 -12.07 6.46
N HIS A 63 11.20 -12.76 7.52
CA HIS A 63 11.58 -12.12 8.78
C HIS A 63 12.74 -11.12 8.60
N HIS A 64 13.57 -11.30 7.58
CA HIS A 64 14.61 -10.32 7.23
C HIS A 64 14.01 -8.97 6.82
N THR A 65 12.89 -8.99 6.09
CA THR A 65 12.16 -7.76 5.72
C THR A 65 11.58 -7.10 6.95
N MET A 66 11.08 -7.87 7.92
CA MET A 66 10.59 -7.32 9.19
C MET A 66 11.71 -6.67 10.01
N LEU A 67 12.86 -7.35 10.13
CA LEU A 67 14.04 -6.77 10.79
C LEU A 67 14.46 -5.46 10.12
N MET A 68 14.48 -5.43 8.79
CA MET A 68 14.79 -4.22 8.02
C MET A 68 13.75 -3.12 8.28
N PHE A 69 12.46 -3.43 8.34
CA PHE A 69 11.42 -2.46 8.71
C PHE A 69 11.63 -1.88 10.11
N VAL A 70 11.92 -2.72 11.12
CA VAL A 70 12.21 -2.26 12.48
C VAL A 70 13.42 -1.32 12.53
N GLN A 71 14.43 -1.54 11.68
CA GLN A 71 15.65 -0.73 11.64
C GLN A 71 15.52 0.56 10.83
N SER A 72 14.64 0.59 9.83
CA SER A 72 14.58 1.66 8.82
C SER A 72 13.34 2.54 8.89
N LEU A 73 12.20 2.01 9.35
CA LEU A 73 10.99 2.80 9.54
C LEU A 73 11.18 3.72 10.76
N GLN A 74 10.75 4.97 10.59
CA GLN A 74 10.85 6.02 11.62
C GLN A 74 9.54 6.82 11.64
N GLU A 75 9.41 7.78 12.56
CA GLU A 75 8.20 8.63 12.67
C GLU A 75 8.02 9.58 11.48
N SER A 76 9.12 10.05 10.88
CA SER A 76 9.11 11.00 9.76
C SER A 76 10.01 10.51 8.62
N LEU A 77 9.41 10.13 7.49
CA LEU A 77 10.12 9.68 6.30
C LEU A 77 9.70 10.50 5.08
N THR A 78 10.65 10.72 4.18
CA THR A 78 10.35 11.30 2.86
C THR A 78 9.77 10.23 1.93
N LEU A 79 9.08 10.67 0.86
CA LEU A 79 8.56 9.76 -0.18
C LEU A 79 9.67 8.88 -0.77
N GLU A 80 10.84 9.46 -1.04
CA GLU A 80 12.02 8.75 -1.55
C GLU A 80 12.50 7.67 -0.58
N GLN A 81 12.59 7.99 0.71
CA GLN A 81 12.98 7.01 1.74
C GLN A 81 11.98 5.85 1.82
N CYS A 82 10.67 6.13 1.77
CA CYS A 82 9.65 5.08 1.75
C CYS A 82 9.82 4.14 0.54
N LEU A 83 10.11 4.68 -0.64
CA LEU A 83 10.36 3.88 -1.84
C LEU A 83 11.64 3.03 -1.71
N HIS A 84 12.72 3.59 -1.15
CA HIS A 84 13.93 2.83 -0.89
C HIS A 84 13.71 1.68 0.10
N ILE A 85 12.97 1.91 1.20
CA ILE A 85 12.65 0.87 2.17
C ILE A 85 11.85 -0.26 1.50
N LEU A 86 10.86 0.06 0.68
CA LEU A 86 10.10 -0.94 -0.08
C LEU A 86 11.03 -1.77 -1.01
N CYS A 87 11.89 -1.11 -1.79
CA CYS A 87 12.76 -1.75 -2.78
C CYS A 87 13.91 -2.56 -2.16
N ASN A 88 14.34 -2.21 -0.95
CA ASN A 88 15.36 -2.94 -0.19
C ASN A 88 14.80 -4.15 0.57
N SER A 89 13.50 -4.45 0.44
CA SER A 89 12.91 -5.66 1.00
C SER A 89 13.57 -6.93 0.47
N TYR A 90 13.62 -7.96 1.32
CA TYR A 90 14.28 -9.24 1.01
C TYR A 90 13.60 -9.96 -0.16
N GLU A 91 12.31 -9.68 -0.39
CA GLU A 91 11.51 -10.23 -1.48
C GLU A 91 12.05 -9.86 -2.88
N TYR A 92 12.87 -8.82 -2.97
CA TYR A 92 13.51 -8.42 -4.23
C TYR A 92 14.91 -8.99 -4.43
N ASN A 93 15.48 -9.75 -3.49
CA ASN A 93 16.82 -10.34 -3.63
C ASN A 93 16.95 -11.25 -4.87
N GLU A 94 15.86 -11.91 -5.26
CA GLU A 94 15.84 -12.85 -6.38
C GLU A 94 15.43 -12.19 -7.71
N LEU A 95 15.28 -10.85 -7.76
CA LEU A 95 15.00 -10.16 -9.01
C LEU A 95 16.17 -10.40 -9.98
N PRO A 96 15.92 -10.91 -11.20
CA PRO A 96 16.99 -11.31 -12.10
C PRO A 96 17.76 -10.09 -12.60
N ILE A 97 19.08 -10.22 -12.61
CA ILE A 97 20.01 -9.26 -13.20
C ILE A 97 20.73 -10.00 -14.32
N ARG A 98 20.41 -9.62 -15.56
CA ARG A 98 20.97 -10.25 -16.74
C ARG A 98 22.24 -9.52 -17.17
N HIS A 99 23.07 -10.21 -17.95
CA HIS A 99 24.30 -9.64 -18.47
C HIS A 99 24.03 -8.33 -19.24
N ASN A 100 24.86 -7.32 -19.00
CA ASN A 100 24.80 -5.99 -19.61
C ASN A 100 23.58 -5.13 -19.24
N GLU A 101 22.76 -5.55 -18.25
CA GLU A 101 21.66 -4.70 -17.77
C GLU A 101 22.15 -3.49 -16.96
N GLU A 102 23.42 -3.44 -16.54
CA GLU A 102 24.01 -2.26 -15.87
C GLU A 102 23.91 -0.98 -16.70
N LEU A 103 24.19 -1.08 -18.01
CA LEU A 103 24.10 0.06 -18.94
C LEU A 103 22.64 0.49 -19.13
N LEU A 104 21.72 -0.47 -19.20
CA LEU A 104 20.29 -0.19 -19.33
C LEU A 104 19.73 0.46 -18.07
N ASN A 105 20.16 0.01 -16.89
CA ASN A 105 19.82 0.63 -15.61
C ASN A 105 20.38 2.04 -15.50
N GLU A 106 21.61 2.29 -15.99
CA GLU A 106 22.20 3.63 -16.05
C GLU A 106 21.39 4.57 -16.97
N GLU A 107 20.99 4.10 -18.15
CA GLU A 107 20.14 4.88 -19.07
C GLU A 107 18.76 5.15 -18.48
N LEU A 108 18.13 4.17 -17.84
CA LEU A 108 16.85 4.31 -17.17
C LEU A 108 16.92 5.30 -16.01
N SER A 109 17.98 5.23 -15.20
CA SER A 109 18.25 6.15 -14.08
C SER A 109 18.25 7.62 -14.50
N LYS A 110 18.82 7.93 -15.68
CA LYS A 110 18.84 9.30 -16.23
C LYS A 110 17.45 9.86 -16.53
N MET A 111 16.45 9.00 -16.75
CA MET A 111 15.06 9.38 -16.98
C MET A 111 14.21 9.37 -15.70
N CYS A 112 14.71 8.78 -14.62
CA CYS A 112 14.02 8.68 -13.34
C CYS A 112 14.14 9.97 -12.51
N ARG A 113 13.17 10.17 -11.61
CA ARG A 113 13.10 11.36 -10.74
C ARG A 113 14.20 11.36 -9.68
N TYR A 114 14.41 10.22 -9.04
CA TYR A 114 15.40 10.00 -7.98
C TYR A 114 16.60 9.27 -8.54
N GLN A 115 17.77 9.82 -8.26
CA GLN A 115 19.05 9.25 -8.66
C GLN A 115 19.39 8.04 -7.78
N VAL A 116 20.15 7.12 -8.35
CA VAL A 116 20.68 5.96 -7.63
C VAL A 116 22.21 6.02 -7.59
N ASP A 117 22.82 5.27 -6.68
CA ASP A 117 24.28 5.16 -6.64
C ASP A 117 24.80 4.49 -7.93
N ASN A 118 25.79 5.12 -8.56
CA ASN A 118 26.38 4.68 -9.81
C ASN A 118 27.06 3.31 -9.70
N TYR A 119 27.46 2.90 -8.49
CA TYR A 119 28.03 1.56 -8.28
C TYR A 119 26.98 0.47 -8.05
N SER A 120 25.70 0.83 -7.97
CA SER A 120 24.62 -0.08 -7.59
C SER A 120 23.79 -0.61 -8.78
N TYR A 121 24.16 -0.31 -10.03
CA TYR A 121 23.39 -0.75 -11.21
C TYR A 121 23.30 -2.27 -11.40
N ASN A 122 24.19 -3.02 -10.73
CA ASN A 122 24.16 -4.49 -10.67
C ASN A 122 23.43 -5.04 -9.44
N SER A 123 22.69 -4.20 -8.71
CA SER A 123 21.90 -4.63 -7.55
C SER A 123 20.44 -4.88 -7.94
N PRO A 124 19.81 -5.96 -7.44
CA PRO A 124 18.42 -6.26 -7.76
C PRO A 124 17.49 -5.21 -7.14
N HIS A 125 17.86 -4.65 -5.98
CA HIS A 125 17.12 -3.59 -5.31
C HIS A 125 17.13 -2.29 -6.10
N THR A 126 18.29 -1.92 -6.66
CA THR A 126 18.39 -0.74 -7.54
C THR A 126 17.51 -0.90 -8.77
N LYS A 127 17.53 -2.09 -9.38
CA LYS A 127 16.65 -2.40 -10.51
C LYS A 127 15.17 -2.30 -10.11
N ALA A 128 14.76 -2.85 -8.97
CA ALA A 128 13.38 -2.73 -8.48
C ALA A 128 12.97 -1.25 -8.28
N PHE A 129 13.86 -0.44 -7.72
CA PHE A 129 13.64 0.99 -7.51
C PHE A 129 13.47 1.76 -8.83
N LEU A 130 14.36 1.54 -9.80
CA LEU A 130 14.26 2.15 -11.13
C LEU A 130 12.98 1.72 -11.86
N LEU A 131 12.61 0.44 -11.79
CA LEU A 131 11.39 -0.07 -12.41
C LEU A 131 10.11 0.55 -11.80
N LEU A 132 10.06 0.74 -10.47
CA LEU A 132 8.92 1.43 -9.84
C LEU A 132 8.85 2.90 -10.26
N GLN A 133 9.98 3.59 -10.31
CA GLN A 133 10.00 4.98 -10.82
C GLN A 133 9.54 5.06 -12.27
N ALA A 134 10.00 4.13 -13.12
CA ALA A 134 9.58 4.03 -14.51
C ALA A 134 8.07 3.77 -14.63
N HIS A 135 7.49 2.97 -13.73
CA HIS A 135 6.06 2.72 -13.65
C HIS A 135 5.28 3.98 -13.27
N PHE A 136 5.71 4.74 -12.26
CA PHE A 136 5.05 5.99 -11.86
C PHE A 136 5.11 7.05 -12.96
N SER A 137 6.27 7.16 -13.63
CA SER A 137 6.48 8.09 -14.75
C SER A 137 5.96 7.58 -16.10
N ARG A 138 5.42 6.34 -16.16
CA ARG A 138 4.94 5.68 -17.38
C ARG A 138 5.98 5.67 -18.51
N LEU A 139 7.25 5.50 -18.15
CA LEU A 139 8.37 5.53 -19.10
C LEU A 139 8.34 4.29 -20.02
N PRO A 140 8.79 4.44 -21.28
CA PRO A 140 9.00 3.29 -22.15
C PRO A 140 10.14 2.42 -21.59
N LEU A 141 9.87 1.12 -21.44
CA LEU A 141 10.89 0.15 -21.04
C LEU A 141 11.64 -0.37 -22.27
N SER A 142 12.96 -0.50 -22.14
CA SER A 142 13.88 -0.80 -23.26
C SER A 142 13.65 -2.18 -23.88
N CYS A 143 13.21 -3.17 -23.10
CA CYS A 143 12.99 -4.54 -23.57
C CYS A 143 11.85 -5.26 -22.85
N VAL A 144 11.41 -6.38 -23.44
CA VAL A 144 10.33 -7.24 -22.90
C VAL A 144 10.69 -7.85 -21.54
N ASP A 145 11.98 -8.09 -21.30
CA ASP A 145 12.46 -8.58 -20.01
C ASP A 145 12.17 -7.59 -18.88
N TYR A 146 12.40 -6.28 -19.10
CA TYR A 146 12.07 -5.24 -18.11
C TYR A 146 10.56 -5.12 -17.87
N ILE A 147 9.76 -5.31 -18.91
CA ILE A 147 8.29 -5.38 -18.75
C ILE A 147 7.93 -6.55 -17.84
N THR A 148 8.56 -7.70 -18.03
CA THR A 148 8.34 -8.92 -17.23
C THR A 148 8.79 -8.73 -15.79
N ASP A 149 9.97 -8.14 -15.59
CA ASP A 149 10.53 -7.86 -14.28
C ASP A 149 9.68 -6.82 -13.52
N LEU A 150 9.16 -5.78 -14.21
CA LEU A 150 8.23 -4.83 -13.62
C LEU A 150 6.95 -5.52 -13.12
N LYS A 151 6.43 -6.53 -13.84
CA LYS A 151 5.27 -7.33 -13.36
C LYS A 151 5.59 -7.98 -12.02
N SER A 152 6.75 -8.65 -11.95
CA SER A 152 7.22 -9.31 -10.74
C SER A 152 7.41 -8.31 -9.60
N VAL A 153 7.95 -7.13 -9.88
CA VAL A 153 8.14 -6.06 -8.89
C VAL A 153 6.78 -5.60 -8.32
N LEU A 154 5.83 -5.28 -9.19
CA LEU A 154 4.48 -4.81 -8.80
C LEU A 154 3.68 -5.88 -8.05
N ASP A 155 3.87 -7.14 -8.40
CA ASP A 155 3.20 -8.27 -7.74
C ASP A 155 3.62 -8.42 -6.27
N GLN A 156 4.91 -8.23 -5.99
CA GLN A 156 5.42 -8.23 -4.61
C GLN A 156 5.09 -6.94 -3.87
N ALA A 157 5.13 -5.79 -4.56
CA ALA A 157 5.01 -4.46 -3.97
C ALA A 157 3.74 -4.30 -3.12
N ILE A 158 2.62 -4.89 -3.53
CA ILE A 158 1.35 -4.77 -2.80
C ILE A 158 1.42 -5.40 -1.40
N ARG A 159 2.04 -6.57 -1.26
CA ARG A 159 2.13 -7.24 0.06
C ARG A 159 3.13 -6.53 0.97
N ILE A 160 4.23 -6.07 0.39
CA ILE A 160 5.27 -5.32 1.11
C ILE A 160 4.72 -3.97 1.60
N ILE A 161 4.07 -3.19 0.74
CA ILE A 161 3.56 -1.86 1.12
C ILE A 161 2.42 -1.96 2.14
N GLN A 162 1.57 -2.99 2.07
CA GLN A 162 0.53 -3.22 3.08
C GLN A 162 1.13 -3.59 4.43
N ALA A 163 2.15 -4.45 4.45
CA ALA A 163 2.92 -4.73 5.67
C ALA A 163 3.62 -3.49 6.24
N MET A 164 4.14 -2.61 5.38
CA MET A 164 4.72 -1.33 5.81
C MET A 164 3.66 -0.44 6.47
N ILE A 165 2.44 -0.36 5.91
CA ILE A 165 1.32 0.41 6.49
C ILE A 165 1.00 -0.11 7.89
N ASP A 166 0.83 -1.42 8.04
CA ASP A 166 0.52 -2.04 9.34
C ASP A 166 1.65 -1.83 10.34
N ALA A 167 2.91 -1.91 9.92
CA ALA A 167 4.06 -1.68 10.79
C ALA A 167 4.11 -0.24 11.31
N VAL A 168 3.94 0.78 10.45
CA VAL A 168 3.94 2.17 10.93
C VAL A 168 2.68 2.54 11.72
N ALA A 169 1.54 1.89 11.42
CA ALA A 169 0.31 2.06 12.16
C ALA A 169 0.38 1.46 13.58
N ASP A 170 1.02 0.30 13.75
CA ASP A 170 1.28 -0.32 15.06
C ASP A 170 2.14 0.60 15.96
N HIS A 171 3.05 1.38 15.37
CA HIS A 171 3.83 2.40 16.06
C HIS A 171 3.09 3.74 16.30
N GLY A 172 1.93 3.96 15.68
CA GLY A 172 1.17 5.20 15.80
C GLY A 172 1.72 6.38 14.98
N TRP A 173 2.55 6.14 13.96
CA TRP A 173 3.17 7.19 13.14
C TRP A 173 2.28 7.68 12.00
N LEU A 174 1.23 8.44 12.34
CA LEU A 174 0.16 8.88 11.41
C LEU A 174 0.67 9.49 10.09
N ALA A 175 1.64 10.40 10.16
CA ALA A 175 2.15 11.08 8.96
C ALA A 175 2.74 10.08 7.95
N ASN A 176 3.51 9.12 8.44
CA ASN A 176 4.11 8.07 7.61
C ASN A 176 3.08 7.03 7.17
N THR A 177 2.10 6.69 8.02
CA THR A 177 0.96 5.86 7.62
C THR A 177 0.26 6.43 6.39
N ILE A 178 -0.05 7.73 6.40
CA ILE A 178 -0.68 8.42 5.25
C ILE A 178 0.27 8.45 4.03
N MET A 179 1.56 8.72 4.24
CA MET A 179 2.55 8.75 3.15
C MET A 179 2.64 7.39 2.43
N ILE A 180 2.73 6.29 3.18
CA ILE A 180 2.83 4.93 2.63
C ILE A 180 1.51 4.50 1.97
N MET A 181 0.36 4.95 2.49
CA MET A 181 -0.93 4.78 1.79
C MET A 181 -0.97 5.51 0.45
N ASN A 182 -0.38 6.71 0.36
CA ASN A 182 -0.25 7.40 -0.93
C ASN A 182 0.66 6.63 -1.89
N VAL A 183 1.75 6.03 -1.40
CA VAL A 183 2.61 5.15 -2.22
C VAL A 183 1.84 3.94 -2.75
N LEU A 184 0.99 3.30 -1.93
CA LEU A 184 0.11 2.22 -2.40
C LEU A 184 -0.80 2.69 -3.56
N GLN A 185 -1.38 3.89 -3.44
CA GLN A 185 -2.19 4.47 -4.52
C GLN A 185 -1.35 4.78 -5.78
N MET A 186 -0.12 5.30 -5.61
CA MET A 186 0.82 5.53 -6.71
C MET A 186 1.14 4.25 -7.48
N ILE A 187 1.37 3.13 -6.76
CA ILE A 187 1.61 1.80 -7.35
C ILE A 187 0.40 1.32 -8.16
N ILE A 188 -0.80 1.42 -7.60
CA ILE A 188 -2.02 0.96 -8.28
C ILE A 188 -2.35 1.84 -9.50
N GLN A 189 -2.16 3.14 -9.41
CA GLN A 189 -2.56 4.11 -10.45
C GLN A 189 -1.44 4.47 -11.44
N ALA A 190 -0.22 3.95 -11.23
CA ALA A 190 0.95 4.22 -12.07
C ALA A 190 1.14 5.74 -12.31
N ARG A 191 1.29 6.47 -11.20
CA ARG A 191 1.37 7.94 -11.18
C ARG A 191 2.18 8.40 -9.99
N TRP A 192 2.75 9.59 -10.09
CA TRP A 192 3.28 10.29 -8.92
C TRP A 192 2.19 10.98 -8.09
N ILE A 193 2.50 11.28 -6.83
CA ILE A 193 1.57 11.96 -5.90
C ILE A 193 1.29 13.42 -6.29
N ASP A 194 2.26 14.09 -6.92
CA ASP A 194 2.21 15.49 -7.33
C ASP A 194 1.55 15.71 -8.70
N GLU A 195 1.27 14.65 -9.45
CA GLU A 195 0.51 14.75 -10.70
C GLU A 195 -1.00 14.93 -10.43
N SER A 196 -1.74 15.46 -11.41
CA SER A 196 -3.21 15.59 -11.32
C SER A 196 -3.94 14.24 -11.41
N ALA A 197 -4.80 13.91 -10.44
CA ALA A 197 -5.57 12.67 -10.40
C ALA A 197 -6.41 12.41 -11.68
N ILE A 198 -6.69 13.45 -12.47
CA ILE A 198 -7.43 13.32 -13.74
C ILE A 198 -6.68 12.43 -14.75
N THR A 199 -5.34 12.33 -14.67
CA THR A 199 -4.55 11.45 -15.55
C THR A 199 -4.72 9.95 -15.26
N THR A 200 -5.54 9.56 -14.27
CA THR A 200 -5.99 8.17 -14.11
C THR A 200 -7.15 7.80 -15.03
N LEU A 201 -7.82 8.80 -15.63
CA LEU A 201 -8.91 8.55 -16.59
C LEU A 201 -8.35 7.97 -17.89
N PRO A 202 -9.10 7.08 -18.56
CA PRO A 202 -8.65 6.43 -19.77
C PRO A 202 -8.34 7.46 -20.88
N CYS A 203 -7.23 7.27 -21.57
CA CYS A 203 -6.74 8.13 -22.67
C CYS A 203 -6.36 9.57 -22.27
N VAL A 204 -6.38 9.93 -20.97
CA VAL A 204 -6.05 11.29 -20.53
C VAL A 204 -4.57 11.42 -20.16
N ASN A 205 -3.89 12.36 -20.83
CA ASN A 205 -2.49 12.72 -20.60
C ASN A 205 -2.40 14.13 -20.00
N SER A 206 -1.20 14.54 -19.61
CA SER A 206 -0.90 15.89 -19.08
C SER A 206 -1.37 17.02 -20.01
N GLU A 207 -1.24 16.86 -21.33
CA GLU A 207 -1.68 17.82 -22.35
C GLU A 207 -3.20 18.07 -22.34
N HIS A 208 -3.98 17.11 -21.85
CA HIS A 208 -5.44 17.19 -21.85
C HIS A 208 -6.01 17.86 -20.60
N LEU A 209 -5.18 18.18 -19.60
CA LEU A 209 -5.63 18.72 -18.31
C LEU A 209 -6.35 20.07 -18.45
N GLU A 210 -5.92 20.92 -19.40
CA GLU A 210 -6.56 22.21 -19.65
C GLU A 210 -8.04 22.08 -20.04
N LEU A 211 -8.43 20.98 -20.69
CA LEU A 211 -9.81 20.73 -21.10
C LEU A 211 -10.73 20.55 -19.89
N PHE A 212 -10.21 19.98 -18.80
CA PHE A 212 -10.97 19.71 -17.58
C PHE A 212 -11.05 20.91 -16.63
N SER A 213 -10.26 21.97 -16.86
CA SER A 213 -10.28 23.21 -16.07
C SER A 213 -11.69 23.82 -15.96
N THR A 214 -12.51 23.63 -16.99
CA THR A 214 -13.91 24.10 -17.04
C THR A 214 -14.89 23.31 -16.16
N LEU A 215 -14.52 22.11 -15.72
CA LEU A 215 -15.37 21.21 -14.92
C LEU A 215 -14.90 21.15 -13.46
N SER A 216 -13.63 20.77 -13.28
CA SER A 216 -12.83 20.83 -12.05
C SER A 216 -11.51 20.11 -12.34
N LEU A 217 -10.42 20.61 -11.76
CA LEU A 217 -9.11 19.96 -11.81
C LEU A 217 -8.97 18.86 -10.74
N THR A 218 -9.93 18.73 -9.82
CA THR A 218 -9.94 17.67 -8.81
C THR A 218 -10.88 16.55 -9.22
N LEU A 219 -10.36 15.32 -9.23
CA LEU A 219 -11.12 14.14 -9.67
C LEU A 219 -12.39 13.89 -8.83
N PRO A 220 -12.37 14.01 -7.48
CA PRO A 220 -13.57 13.81 -6.68
C PRO A 220 -14.69 14.82 -6.98
N GLU A 221 -14.33 16.09 -7.18
CA GLU A 221 -15.29 17.13 -7.54
C GLU A 221 -15.83 16.94 -8.95
N LEU A 222 -14.97 16.53 -9.90
CA LEU A 222 -15.41 16.13 -11.24
C LEU A 222 -16.44 15.01 -11.18
N CYS A 223 -16.17 13.95 -10.40
CA CYS A 223 -17.11 12.85 -10.17
C CYS A 223 -18.41 13.32 -9.54
N PHE A 224 -18.36 14.20 -8.54
CA PHE A 224 -19.53 14.77 -7.91
C PHE A 224 -20.38 15.61 -8.88
N ASN A 225 -19.73 16.50 -9.63
CA ASN A 225 -20.36 17.35 -10.63
C ASN A 225 -20.99 16.54 -11.77
N MET A 226 -20.43 15.36 -12.07
CA MET A 226 -20.91 14.47 -13.13
C MET A 226 -21.90 13.41 -12.67
N TYR A 227 -22.04 13.19 -11.36
CA TYR A 227 -22.86 12.13 -10.78
C TYR A 227 -24.29 12.05 -11.34
N ASN A 228 -24.99 13.18 -11.42
CA ASN A 228 -26.37 13.27 -11.94
C ASN A 228 -26.46 13.86 -13.36
N LYS A 229 -25.32 14.13 -14.01
CA LYS A 229 -25.29 14.85 -15.28
C LYS A 229 -25.09 13.90 -16.46
N ASP A 230 -25.69 14.27 -17.59
CA ASP A 230 -25.60 13.51 -18.82
C ASP A 230 -24.22 13.63 -19.50
N ILE A 231 -23.83 12.57 -20.19
CA ILE A 231 -22.61 12.51 -21.02
C ILE A 231 -22.51 13.65 -22.04
N ARG A 232 -23.64 14.27 -22.42
CA ARG A 232 -23.70 15.39 -23.36
C ARG A 232 -22.82 16.57 -22.93
N ILE A 233 -22.68 16.81 -21.63
CA ILE A 233 -21.85 17.90 -21.10
C ILE A 233 -20.37 17.58 -21.35
N LEU A 234 -19.96 16.34 -21.04
CA LEU A 234 -18.61 15.86 -21.29
C LEU A 234 -18.28 15.88 -22.79
N LYS A 235 -19.22 15.44 -23.65
CA LYS A 235 -19.08 15.51 -25.12
C LYS A 235 -18.86 16.93 -25.61
N LYS A 236 -19.62 17.92 -25.13
CA LYS A 236 -19.44 19.33 -25.55
C LYS A 236 -18.03 19.85 -25.31
N ILE A 237 -17.37 19.39 -24.25
CA ILE A 237 -16.04 19.86 -23.84
C ILE A 237 -14.95 19.04 -24.54
N LEU A 238 -15.08 17.70 -24.54
CA LEU A 238 -14.02 16.78 -24.98
C LEU A 238 -14.06 16.41 -26.47
N ASN A 239 -15.15 16.70 -27.20
CA ASN A 239 -15.28 16.34 -28.63
C ASN A 239 -14.17 16.89 -29.54
N LYS A 240 -13.44 17.92 -29.10
CA LYS A 240 -12.34 18.51 -29.88
C LYS A 240 -11.10 17.62 -29.90
N SER A 241 -10.88 16.83 -28.86
CA SER A 241 -9.62 16.10 -28.62
C SER A 241 -9.80 14.60 -28.54
N PHE A 242 -11.03 14.12 -28.30
CA PHE A 242 -11.33 12.71 -28.08
C PHE A 242 -12.41 12.18 -29.01
N SER A 243 -12.29 10.91 -29.38
CA SER A 243 -13.34 10.18 -30.10
C SER A 243 -14.57 9.92 -29.20
N GLN A 244 -15.72 9.65 -29.81
CA GLN A 244 -16.94 9.37 -29.04
C GLN A 244 -16.80 8.14 -28.12
N GLU A 245 -16.01 7.14 -28.54
CA GLU A 245 -15.72 5.94 -27.77
C GLU A 245 -14.84 6.26 -26.55
N GLN A 246 -13.79 7.07 -26.73
CA GLN A 246 -12.93 7.50 -25.63
C GLN A 246 -13.72 8.32 -24.60
N ILE A 247 -14.58 9.23 -25.04
CA ILE A 247 -15.44 10.02 -24.15
C ILE A 247 -16.41 9.12 -23.38
N TYR A 248 -16.91 8.06 -24.01
CA TYR A 248 -17.75 7.07 -23.33
C TYR A 248 -16.98 6.31 -22.25
N GLN A 249 -15.75 5.86 -22.54
CA GLN A 249 -14.88 5.19 -21.57
C GLN A 249 -14.58 6.09 -20.37
N ILE A 250 -14.20 7.35 -20.62
CA ILE A 250 -13.95 8.34 -19.56
C ILE A 250 -15.21 8.52 -18.70
N TYR A 251 -16.38 8.72 -19.33
CA TYR A 251 -17.64 8.90 -18.62
C TYR A 251 -18.03 7.68 -17.79
N GLN A 252 -17.80 6.47 -18.30
CA GLN A 252 -18.07 5.23 -17.58
C GLN A 252 -17.20 5.14 -16.32
N VAL A 253 -15.90 5.40 -16.43
CA VAL A 253 -14.99 5.40 -15.28
C VAL A 253 -15.42 6.44 -14.24
N ILE A 254 -15.73 7.67 -14.65
CA ILE A 254 -16.21 8.73 -13.75
C ILE A 254 -17.46 8.30 -12.97
N LYS A 255 -18.39 7.56 -13.61
CA LYS A 255 -19.60 7.05 -12.98
C LYS A 255 -19.35 5.87 -12.03
N GLU A 256 -18.39 5.02 -12.37
CA GLU A 256 -18.02 3.86 -11.57
C GLU A 256 -17.20 4.25 -10.33
N MET A 257 -16.42 5.33 -10.37
CA MET A 257 -15.60 5.83 -9.24
C MET A 257 -16.39 5.92 -7.93
N PRO A 258 -15.84 5.46 -6.80
CA PRO A 258 -16.59 5.33 -5.55
C PRO A 258 -17.00 6.68 -4.98
N MET A 259 -18.31 6.90 -4.87
CA MET A 259 -18.89 8.08 -4.20
C MET A 259 -19.43 7.68 -2.85
N LEU A 260 -18.63 7.87 -1.80
CA LEU A 260 -18.99 7.48 -0.44
C LEU A 260 -19.67 8.61 0.34
N CYS A 261 -20.68 8.24 1.11
CA CYS A 261 -21.29 9.06 2.13
C CYS A 261 -20.88 8.49 3.49
N ILE A 262 -20.16 9.29 4.28
CA ILE A 262 -19.72 8.92 5.62
C ILE A 262 -20.67 9.57 6.62
N LYS A 263 -21.02 8.85 7.69
CA LYS A 263 -21.69 9.38 8.88
C LYS A 263 -20.92 8.91 10.10
N LEU A 264 -20.71 9.82 11.04
CA LEU A 264 -19.96 9.57 12.26
C LEU A 264 -20.90 9.76 13.46
N SER A 265 -20.86 8.84 14.42
CA SER A 265 -21.47 9.01 15.74
C SER A 265 -20.54 8.51 16.83
N LEU A 266 -20.54 9.19 17.97
CA LEU A 266 -19.82 8.80 19.18
C LEU A 266 -20.81 8.21 20.17
N GLU A 267 -20.52 7.03 20.69
CA GLU A 267 -21.28 6.40 21.77
C GLU A 267 -20.44 6.39 23.04
N SER A 268 -21.09 6.76 24.15
CA SER A 268 -20.54 6.66 25.50
C SER A 268 -21.46 5.82 26.37
N TYR A 269 -20.87 5.12 27.35
CA TYR A 269 -21.60 4.41 28.38
C TYR A 269 -21.47 5.18 29.68
N ASP A 270 -22.57 5.78 30.16
CA ASP A 270 -22.61 6.32 31.52
C ASP A 270 -22.63 5.15 32.51
N GLU A 271 -21.62 5.07 33.37
CA GLU A 271 -21.51 4.05 34.43
C GLU A 271 -22.47 4.31 35.61
N ASP A 272 -23.07 5.51 35.70
CA ASP A 272 -23.78 5.99 36.89
C ASP A 272 -25.30 5.68 36.95
N ASN A 273 -25.87 4.92 36.02
CA ASN A 273 -27.31 4.60 36.04
C ASN A 273 -27.60 3.10 35.96
N ASP A 274 -27.64 2.48 37.14
CA ASP A 274 -27.87 1.04 37.35
C ASP A 274 -29.25 0.52 36.89
N ASP A 275 -30.20 1.36 36.47
CA ASP A 275 -31.55 0.89 36.11
C ASP A 275 -32.06 1.28 34.70
N ASN A 276 -31.26 1.99 33.88
CA ASN A 276 -31.53 2.15 32.45
C ASN A 276 -30.24 2.59 31.74
N LYS A 277 -29.59 1.67 31.02
CA LYS A 277 -28.49 1.98 30.09
C LYS A 277 -28.99 2.88 28.96
N GLN A 278 -29.20 4.17 29.21
CA GLN A 278 -29.43 5.14 28.15
C GLN A 278 -28.11 5.33 27.40
N LYS A 279 -28.04 4.76 26.20
CA LYS A 279 -26.94 5.00 25.28
C LYS A 279 -27.00 6.46 24.84
N ASN A 280 -26.04 7.26 25.29
CA ASN A 280 -25.85 8.60 24.77
C ASN A 280 -25.09 8.50 23.44
N GLN A 281 -25.83 8.61 22.34
CA GLN A 281 -25.27 8.64 20.99
C GLN A 281 -25.23 10.08 20.47
N ILE A 282 -24.03 10.60 20.25
CA ILE A 282 -23.79 11.95 19.75
C ILE A 282 -23.44 11.86 18.27
N PHE A 283 -24.22 12.48 17.39
CA PHE A 283 -23.90 12.54 15.96
C PHE A 283 -22.84 13.61 15.70
N ILE A 284 -21.79 13.25 14.97
CA ILE A 284 -20.70 14.18 14.62
C ILE A 284 -20.99 14.78 13.23
N PRO A 285 -21.26 16.09 13.12
CA PRO A 285 -21.45 16.72 11.82
C PRO A 285 -20.11 16.81 11.07
N LEU A 286 -20.07 16.29 9.84
CA LEU A 286 -18.88 16.35 8.95
C LEU A 286 -18.73 17.68 8.21
N LYS A 287 -19.75 18.55 8.23
CA LYS A 287 -19.71 19.87 7.57
C LYS A 287 -19.34 20.94 8.61
N SER A 288 -18.14 21.48 8.47
CA SER A 288 -17.66 22.60 9.26
C SER A 288 -18.27 23.92 8.77
N ASP A 289 -19.33 24.35 9.44
CA ASP A 289 -19.64 25.78 9.60
C ASP A 289 -19.85 26.13 11.07
N ASN A 290 -20.25 25.16 11.92
CA ASN A 290 -20.37 25.34 13.36
C ASN A 290 -19.31 24.50 14.09
N LEU A 291 -18.52 25.17 14.94
CA LEU A 291 -17.64 24.54 15.93
C LEU A 291 -18.50 23.98 17.07
N ASP A 292 -19.30 22.95 16.78
CA ASP A 292 -20.04 22.23 17.80
C ASP A 292 -19.03 21.33 18.54
N TYR A 293 -18.58 21.80 19.70
CA TYR A 293 -17.73 21.01 20.59
C TYR A 293 -18.53 19.86 21.17
N ILE A 294 -17.95 18.66 21.11
CA ILE A 294 -18.48 17.48 21.77
C ILE A 294 -17.83 17.40 23.14
N ASN A 295 -18.63 17.46 24.20
CA ASN A 295 -18.14 17.26 25.55
C ASN A 295 -17.78 15.79 25.73
N ILE A 296 -16.50 15.53 26.00
CA ILE A 296 -15.97 14.21 26.36
C ILE A 296 -15.32 14.31 27.74
N HIS A 297 -15.39 13.23 28.48
CA HIS A 297 -14.79 13.08 29.80
C HIS A 297 -13.44 12.38 29.67
N LYS A 298 -12.52 12.77 30.55
CA LYS A 298 -11.20 12.14 30.65
C LYS A 298 -11.36 10.71 31.18
N ASP A 299 -10.53 9.79 30.70
CA ASP A 299 -10.43 8.41 31.18
C ASP A 299 -11.73 7.58 30.98
N GLN A 300 -12.57 7.95 30.01
CA GLN A 300 -13.74 7.18 29.58
C GLN A 300 -13.52 6.54 28.22
N ASP A 301 -14.06 5.34 28.05
CA ASP A 301 -14.08 4.65 26.76
C ASP A 301 -15.20 5.20 25.87
N TYR A 302 -14.84 5.54 24.65
CA TYR A 302 -15.77 5.99 23.62
C TYR A 302 -15.70 5.07 22.41
N ILE A 303 -16.87 4.80 21.82
CA ILE A 303 -16.97 4.04 20.57
C ILE A 303 -17.28 5.01 19.43
N LEU A 304 -16.35 5.15 18.49
CA LEU A 304 -16.58 5.89 17.25
C LEU A 304 -17.24 4.97 16.22
N ASN A 305 -18.50 5.22 15.92
CA ASN A 305 -19.26 4.52 14.89
C ASN A 305 -19.15 5.25 13.55
N ILE A 306 -18.60 4.55 12.56
CA ILE A 306 -18.41 5.06 11.19
C ILE A 306 -19.32 4.28 10.24
N ILE A 307 -20.32 4.96 9.67
CA ILE A 307 -21.21 4.37 8.68
C ILE A 307 -20.84 4.89 7.30
N MET A 308 -20.34 4.02 6.43
CA MET A 308 -20.05 4.31 5.03
C MET A 308 -21.14 3.77 4.11
N LYS A 309 -21.69 4.61 3.23
CA LYS A 309 -22.68 4.20 2.21
C LYS A 309 -22.25 4.69 0.82
N ARG A 310 -22.14 3.77 -0.15
CA ARG A 310 -21.89 4.14 -1.56
C ARG A 310 -23.16 4.74 -2.18
N LYS A 311 -23.05 5.92 -2.77
CA LYS A 311 -24.15 6.63 -3.44
C LYS A 311 -24.32 6.23 -4.90
N ASN A 312 -23.24 5.95 -5.61
CA ASN A 312 -23.31 5.52 -7.00
C ASN A 312 -23.55 4.01 -7.09
N LYS A 313 -24.38 3.59 -8.05
CA LYS A 313 -24.54 2.19 -8.39
C LYS A 313 -23.36 1.77 -9.26
N SER A 314 -22.58 0.81 -8.79
CA SER A 314 -21.59 0.11 -9.62
C SER A 314 -21.96 -1.36 -9.66
N ASN A 315 -21.90 -1.96 -10.85
CA ASN A 315 -22.08 -3.39 -11.03
C ASN A 315 -20.78 -4.17 -10.69
N ASN A 316 -19.67 -3.46 -10.51
CA ASN A 316 -18.34 -4.03 -10.30
C ASN A 316 -17.59 -3.19 -9.24
N LEU A 317 -17.21 -3.80 -8.13
CA LEU A 317 -16.47 -3.15 -7.03
C LEU A 317 -14.94 -3.16 -7.26
N LYS A 318 -14.52 -3.37 -8.51
CA LYS A 318 -13.12 -3.35 -8.91
C LYS A 318 -12.65 -1.91 -9.13
N ALA A 319 -11.47 -1.61 -8.60
CA ALA A 319 -10.80 -0.35 -8.84
C ALA A 319 -10.43 -0.20 -10.33
N HIS A 320 -10.60 1.00 -10.86
CA HIS A 320 -10.08 1.35 -12.19
C HIS A 320 -8.56 1.54 -12.11
N CYS A 321 -7.79 0.59 -12.64
CA CYS A 321 -6.33 0.61 -12.62
C CYS A 321 -5.76 0.07 -13.96
N PRO A 322 -5.83 0.83 -15.06
CA PRO A 322 -5.52 0.34 -16.40
C PRO A 322 -4.05 -0.07 -16.59
N LEU A 323 -3.14 0.52 -15.81
CA LEU A 323 -1.70 0.28 -15.87
C LEU A 323 -1.23 -0.75 -14.83
N PHE A 324 -2.14 -1.29 -14.02
CA PHE A 324 -1.84 -2.34 -13.06
C PHE A 324 -2.43 -3.66 -13.56
N GLN A 325 -1.62 -4.72 -13.54
CA GLN A 325 -1.90 -5.90 -14.36
C GLN A 325 -2.96 -6.82 -13.77
N LYS A 326 -3.10 -6.82 -12.45
CA LYS A 326 -4.11 -7.62 -11.74
C LYS A 326 -5.27 -6.71 -11.38
N GLY A 327 -6.50 -7.15 -11.68
CA GLY A 327 -7.68 -6.48 -11.16
C GLY A 327 -7.59 -6.40 -9.62
N LYS A 328 -7.86 -5.22 -9.07
CA LYS A 328 -7.91 -4.98 -7.63
C LYS A 328 -9.31 -4.60 -7.22
N ASP A 329 -9.73 -5.08 -6.06
CA ASP A 329 -10.94 -4.62 -5.42
C ASP A 329 -10.68 -3.29 -4.71
N GLU A 330 -11.71 -2.47 -4.57
CA GLU A 330 -11.64 -1.25 -3.80
C GLU A 330 -11.38 -1.57 -2.31
N GLY A 331 -10.32 -0.98 -1.74
CA GLY A 331 -9.99 -1.08 -0.31
C GLY A 331 -9.97 0.30 0.34
N TRP A 332 -10.34 0.35 1.63
CA TRP A 332 -10.42 1.59 2.40
C TRP A 332 -9.70 1.42 3.73
N PHE A 333 -8.94 2.44 4.12
CA PHE A 333 -8.39 2.56 5.46
C PHE A 333 -9.22 3.58 6.24
N LEU A 334 -9.60 3.21 7.46
CA LEU A 334 -10.19 4.14 8.43
C LEU A 334 -9.09 4.37 9.46
N ILE A 335 -8.65 5.63 9.55
CA ILE A 335 -7.55 6.07 10.43
C ILE A 335 -8.11 7.09 11.41
#